data_AF-A0A0S7EGP7-F1
#
_entry.id   AF-A0A0S7EGP7-F1
#
_cell.length_a   1.000
_cell.length_b   1.000
_cell.length_c   1.000
_cell.angle_alpha   90.00
_cell.angle_beta   90.00
_cell.angle_gamma   90.00
#
_symmetry.space_group_name_H-M   'P 1'
#
loop_
_entity.id
_entity.type
_entity.pdbx_description
1 polymer ?
#
loop_
_entity_poly.entity_id
_entity_poly.type
_entity_poly.pdbx_seq_one_letter_code
_entity_poly.pdbx_strand_id
1 'polypeptide(L)'
;CTLQLESWGYNINDVMFYWTRGNESVSGLDTLQLAQYTVEDHYTSVSEAVYETGNYPRLVFHFELKRSILYFVLETYVPSSLLVVLSWVSFWISLSSVPAR
;
A
#
# COMPACT_ATOMS: atom_id res chain seq x y z
N CYS A 1 -4.94 0.74 5.09
CA CYS A 1 -5.14 -0.69 5.41
C CYS A 1 -5.28 -0.87 6.91
N THR A 2 -5.94 -1.94 7.37
CA THR A 2 -6.16 -2.18 8.80
C THR A 2 -5.84 -3.62 9.16
N LEU A 3 -5.12 -3.82 10.26
CA LEU A 3 -4.90 -5.13 10.87
C LEU A 3 -5.74 -5.19 12.14
N GLN A 4 -6.60 -6.20 12.25
CA GLN A 4 -7.50 -6.38 13.39
C GLN A 4 -7.10 -7.64 14.15
N LEU A 5 -6.85 -7.52 15.45
CA LEU A 5 -6.68 -8.66 16.35
C LEU A 5 -7.87 -8.72 17.30
N GLU A 6 -8.46 -9.89 17.42
CA GLU A 6 -9.66 -10.12 18.20
C GLU A 6 -9.56 -11.45 18.96
N SER A 7 -10.16 -11.50 20.15
CA SER A 7 -10.32 -12.75 20.89
C SER A 7 -11.44 -13.57 20.26
N TRP A 8 -11.17 -14.84 19.94
CA TRP A 8 -12.18 -15.73 19.36
C TRP A 8 -13.14 -16.33 20.40
N GLY A 9 -12.61 -16.71 21.56
CA GLY A 9 -13.34 -17.53 22.55
C GLY A 9 -13.65 -16.85 23.87
N TYR A 10 -12.98 -15.74 24.18
CA TYR A 10 -13.11 -15.03 25.45
C TYR A 10 -13.76 -13.67 25.23
N ASN A 11 -14.81 -13.39 25.98
CA ASN A 11 -15.49 -12.11 25.96
C ASN A 11 -14.68 -11.05 26.73
N ILE A 12 -15.14 -9.81 26.62
CA ILE A 12 -14.55 -8.64 27.29
C ILE A 12 -14.46 -8.79 28.82
N ASN A 13 -15.34 -9.60 29.42
CA ASN A 13 -15.35 -9.85 30.86
C ASN A 13 -14.23 -10.81 31.31
N ASP A 14 -13.74 -11.66 30.41
CA ASP A 14 -12.71 -12.66 30.71
C ASP A 14 -11.32 -12.13 30.36
N VAL A 15 -11.19 -11.44 29.22
CA VAL A 15 -9.94 -10.95 28.69
C VAL A 15 -10.11 -9.55 28.11
N MET A 16 -9.15 -8.68 28.40
CA MET A 16 -9.05 -7.33 27.85
C MET A 16 -7.73 -7.11 27.13
N PHE A 17 -7.81 -6.52 25.94
CA PHE A 17 -6.65 -6.13 25.15
C PHE A 17 -6.43 -4.62 25.21
N TYR A 18 -5.18 -4.22 25.34
CA TYR A 18 -4.76 -2.82 25.26
C TYR A 18 -3.36 -2.72 24.65
N TRP A 19 -3.10 -1.60 23.99
CA TRP A 19 -1.76 -1.28 23.50
C TRP A 19 -0.89 -0.81 24.66
N THR A 20 0.16 -1.56 24.99
CA THR A 20 1.03 -1.27 26.15
C THR A 20 1.70 0.11 26.07
N ARG A 21 1.95 0.62 24.87
CA ARG A 21 2.58 1.92 24.59
C ARG A 21 1.81 2.72 23.53
N GLY A 22 0.50 2.49 23.40
CA GLY A 22 -0.32 3.19 22.40
C GLY A 22 0.22 3.02 20.98
N ASN A 23 0.53 4.12 20.28
CA ASN A 23 1.12 4.06 18.94
C ASN A 23 2.55 3.47 18.93
N GLU A 24 3.34 3.70 19.98
CA GLU A 24 4.72 3.18 20.08
C GLU A 24 4.78 1.67 20.34
N SER A 25 3.64 1.00 20.56
CA SER A 25 3.59 -0.46 20.63
C SER A 25 3.92 -1.11 19.28
N VAL A 26 3.80 -0.38 18.18
CA VAL A 26 4.18 -0.85 16.85
C VAL A 26 5.48 -0.17 16.45
N SER A 27 6.56 -0.96 16.35
CA SER A 27 7.90 -0.48 16.00
C SER A 27 8.44 -1.20 14.75
N GLY A 28 9.36 -0.58 14.02
CA GLY A 28 10.00 -1.18 12.84
C GLY A 28 9.27 -0.92 11.52
N LEU A 29 8.28 -0.04 11.53
CA LEU A 29 7.58 0.41 10.33
C LEU A 29 8.46 1.28 9.42
N ASP A 30 9.40 2.02 10.01
CA ASP A 30 10.33 2.90 9.29
C ASP A 30 11.37 2.11 8.47
N THR A 31 11.67 0.88 8.90
CA THR A 31 12.59 -0.04 8.21
C THR A 31 11.90 -0.93 7.20
N LEU A 32 10.57 -0.93 7.15
CA LEU A 32 9.79 -1.76 6.23
C LEU A 32 9.90 -1.19 4.81
N GLN A 33 10.78 -1.78 4.03
CA GLN A 33 10.88 -1.51 2.60
C GLN A 33 10.02 -2.50 1.84
N LEU A 34 8.83 -2.07 1.39
CA LEU A 34 8.09 -2.83 0.38
C LEU A 34 8.49 -2.36 -1.01
N ALA A 35 8.61 -3.31 -1.96
CA ALA A 35 9.07 -3.02 -3.31
C ALA A 35 8.20 -2.00 -4.07
N GLN A 36 6.90 -1.93 -3.76
CA GLN A 36 5.92 -1.08 -4.44
C GLN A 36 5.20 -0.09 -3.52
N TYR A 37 5.41 -0.17 -2.20
CA TYR A 37 4.69 0.65 -1.23
C TYR A 37 5.62 1.15 -0.14
N THR A 38 5.34 2.33 0.38
CA THR A 38 5.97 2.90 1.56
C THR A 38 4.88 3.18 2.57
N VAL A 39 5.16 2.94 3.85
CA VAL A 39 4.21 3.31 4.90
C VAL A 39 4.35 4.80 5.18
N GLU A 40 3.26 5.56 5.06
CA GLU A 40 3.25 7.01 5.22
C GLU A 40 2.89 7.42 6.65
N ASP A 41 1.79 6.90 7.17
CA ASP A 41 1.33 7.15 8.54
C ASP A 41 0.70 5.89 9.15
N HIS A 42 0.66 5.84 10.48
CA HIS A 42 0.04 4.75 11.23
C HIS A 42 -0.49 5.20 12.59
N TYR A 43 -1.56 4.56 13.04
CA TYR A 43 -2.08 4.75 14.39
C TYR A 43 -2.72 3.46 14.92
N THR A 44 -2.71 3.33 16.24
CA THR A 44 -3.35 2.20 16.92
C THR A 44 -4.67 2.67 17.53
N SER A 45 -5.66 1.78 17.51
CA SER A 45 -6.94 2.00 18.17
C SER A 45 -7.41 0.73 18.87
N VAL A 46 -8.28 0.91 19.86
CA VAL A 46 -8.94 -0.15 20.60
C VAL A 46 -10.43 -0.03 20.33
N SER A 47 -11.07 -1.15 20.04
CA SER A 47 -12.49 -1.23 19.71
C SER A 47 -13.09 -2.51 20.27
N GLU A 48 -14.41 -2.61 20.26
CA GLU A 48 -15.14 -3.81 20.68
C GLU A 48 -15.90 -4.38 19.50
N ALA A 49 -15.83 -5.69 19.35
CA ALA A 49 -16.59 -6.44 18.35
C ALA A 49 -17.87 -6.97 18.99
N VAL A 50 -19.02 -6.56 18.46
CA VAL A 50 -20.33 -7.02 18.94
C VAL A 50 -20.85 -8.10 17.99
N TYR A 51 -21.06 -9.29 18.52
CA TYR A 51 -21.72 -10.39 17.82
C TYR A 51 -22.89 -10.93 18.63
N GLU A 52 -23.68 -11.81 18.01
CA GLU A 52 -24.79 -12.54 18.66
C GLU A 52 -24.33 -13.32 19.91
N THR A 53 -23.07 -13.78 19.93
CA THR A 53 -22.50 -14.57 21.03
C THR A 53 -21.92 -13.73 22.17
N GLY A 54 -21.76 -12.42 21.99
CA GLY A 54 -21.20 -11.52 23.00
C GLY A 54 -20.32 -10.40 22.44
N ASN A 55 -19.68 -9.68 23.37
CA ASN A 55 -18.76 -8.59 23.08
C ASN A 55 -17.31 -9.06 23.27
N TYR A 56 -16.51 -8.91 22.21
CA TYR A 56 -15.13 -9.36 22.18
C TYR A 56 -14.17 -8.17 22.05
N PRO A 57 -13.05 -8.16 22.79
CA PRO A 57 -12.05 -7.10 22.69
C PRO A 57 -11.36 -7.17 21.32
N ARG A 58 -11.20 -6.02 20.65
CA ARG A 58 -10.56 -5.90 19.34
C ARG A 58 -9.50 -4.79 19.33
N LEU A 59 -8.26 -5.13 18.99
CA LEU A 59 -7.22 -4.15 18.67
C LEU A 59 -7.18 -3.91 17.17
N VAL A 60 -7.12 -2.64 16.77
CA VAL A 60 -7.01 -2.27 15.37
C VAL A 60 -5.74 -1.44 15.16
N PHE A 61 -4.94 -1.87 14.19
CA PHE A 61 -3.78 -1.15 13.73
C PHE A 61 -4.07 -0.60 12.34
N HIS A 62 -4.05 0.72 12.22
CA HIS A 62 -4.29 1.44 10.97
C HIS A 62 -2.96 1.89 10.40
N PHE A 63 -2.76 1.65 9.11
CA PHE A 63 -1.56 2.09 8.41
C PHE A 63 -1.89 2.51 6.98
N GLU A 64 -1.28 3.59 6.55
CA GLU A 64 -1.43 4.16 5.22
C GLU A 64 -0.27 3.69 4.32
N LEU A 65 -0.63 3.03 3.22
CA LEU A 65 0.32 2.57 2.22
C LEU A 65 0.29 3.54 1.05
N LYS A 66 1.42 4.22 0.82
CA LYS A 66 1.64 5.06 -0.35
C LYS A 66 2.34 4.24 -1.43
N ARG A 67 1.82 4.28 -2.66
CA ARG A 67 2.41 3.55 -3.79
C ARG A 67 3.69 4.25 -4.27
N SER A 68 4.80 3.51 -4.34
CA SER A 68 6.02 3.97 -5.00
C SER A 68 5.88 3.84 -6.52
N ILE A 69 5.91 4.99 -7.22
CA ILE A 69 5.66 5.08 -8.66
C ILE A 69 6.93 4.90 -9.51
N LEU A 70 8.12 5.02 -8.90
CA LEU A 70 9.40 5.12 -9.62
C LEU A 70 9.66 3.94 -10.56
N TYR A 71 9.42 2.71 -10.07
CA TYR A 71 9.58 1.50 -10.87
C TYR A 71 8.63 1.49 -12.08
N PHE A 72 7.36 1.84 -11.87
CA PHE A 72 6.36 1.90 -12.93
C PHE A 72 6.67 2.98 -13.98
N VAL A 73 7.28 4.10 -13.57
CA VAL A 73 7.74 5.13 -14.50
C VAL A 73 8.84 4.60 -15.43
N LEU A 74 9.85 3.95 -14.87
CA LEU A 74 11.00 3.45 -15.63
C LEU A 74 10.62 2.30 -16.57
N GLU A 75 9.78 1.38 -16.11
CA GLU A 75 9.41 0.18 -16.88
C GLU A 75 8.31 0.45 -17.91
N THR A 76 7.34 1.31 -17.63
CA THR A 76 6.17 1.51 -18.50
C THR A 76 6.15 2.90 -19.15
N TYR A 77 6.26 3.98 -18.38
CA TYR A 77 6.12 5.33 -18.94
C TYR A 77 7.26 5.73 -19.86
N VAL A 78 8.50 5.40 -19.52
CA VAL A 78 9.67 5.71 -20.36
C VAL A 78 9.60 5.02 -21.73
N PRO A 79 9.40 3.70 -21.86
CA PRO A 79 9.30 3.07 -23.17
C PRO A 79 8.08 3.55 -23.96
N SER A 80 6.91 3.75 -23.32
CA SER A 80 5.75 4.32 -24.02
C SER A 80 6.00 5.73 -24.55
N SER A 81 6.67 6.59 -23.78
CA SER A 81 7.02 7.95 -24.21
C SER A 81 8.02 7.93 -25.36
N LEU A 82 9.01 7.02 -25.31
CA LEU A 82 9.97 6.82 -26.40
C LEU A 82 9.26 6.38 -27.69
N LEU A 83 8.28 5.47 -27.62
CA LEU A 83 7.49 5.07 -28.79
C LEU A 83 6.71 6.23 -29.40
N VAL A 84 6.11 7.09 -28.58
CA VAL A 84 5.41 8.30 -29.06
C VAL A 84 6.40 9.24 -29.76
N VAL A 85 7.56 9.50 -29.16
CA VAL A 85 8.60 10.36 -29.76
C VAL A 85 9.10 9.78 -31.08
N LEU A 86 9.37 8.47 -31.13
CA LEU A 86 9.80 7.80 -32.37
C LEU A 86 8.74 7.90 -33.48
N SER A 87 7.46 7.78 -33.13
CA SER A 87 6.37 7.96 -34.10
C SER A 87 6.33 9.37 -34.69
N TRP A 88 6.69 10.40 -33.91
CA TRP A 88 6.75 11.78 -34.38
C TRP A 88 7.98 12.04 -35.25
N VAL A 89 9.12 11.44 -34.91
CA VAL A 89 10.35 11.54 -35.72
C VAL A 89 10.15 10.95 -37.12
N SER A 90 9.31 9.92 -37.26
CA SER A 90 8.96 9.38 -38.59
C SER A 90 8.29 10.40 -39.52
N PHE A 91 7.62 11.44 -38.99
CA PHE A 91 7.06 12.52 -39.82
C PHE A 91 8.13 13.48 -40.37
N TRP A 92 9.31 13.56 -39.75
CA TRP A 92 10.41 14.43 -40.18
C TRP A 92 11.32 13.77 -41.23
N ILE A 93 11.19 12.45 -41.43
CA ILE A 93 11.89 11.72 -42.48
C ILE A 93 11.12 11.92 -43.79
N SER A 94 11.69 12.74 -44.68
CA SER A 94 11.15 13.03 -46.01
C SER A 94 11.15 11.78 -46.91
N LEU A 95 10.07 11.60 -47.67
CA LEU A 95 9.71 10.48 -48.58
C LEU A 95 10.69 10.19 -49.75
N SER A 96 11.93 10.67 -49.74
CA SER A 96 12.87 10.52 -50.87
C SER A 96 13.68 9.22 -50.87
N SER A 97 13.47 8.31 -49.91
CA SER A 97 14.14 7.01 -49.84
C SER A 97 13.14 5.86 -50.00
N VAL A 98 12.60 5.71 -51.20
CA VAL A 98 11.88 4.52 -51.68
C VAL A 98 12.94 3.68 -52.43
N PRO A 99 13.36 2.50 -51.92
CA PRO A 99 12.45 1.35 -51.87
C PRO A 99 12.73 0.40 -50.70
N ALA A 100 11.92 0.45 -49.65
CA ALA A 100 11.70 -0.68 -48.73
C ALA A 100 10.42 -0.41 -47.93
N ARG A 101 9.28 -0.45 -48.62
CA ARG A 101 7.98 -0.72 -47.99
C ARG A 101 7.73 -2.21 -48.06
#